data_AF-A0A382XR65-F1
#
_entry.id   AF-A0A382XR65-F1
#
_cell.length_a   1.000
_cell.length_b   1.000
_cell.length_c   1.000
_cell.angle_alpha   90.00
_cell.angle_beta   90.00
_cell.angle_gamma   90.00
#
_symmetry.space_group_name_H-M   'P 1'
#
loop_
_entity.id
_entity.type
_entity.pdbx_description
1 polymer ?
#
loop_
_entity_poly.entity_id
_entity_poly.type
_entity_poly.pdbx_seq_one_letter_code
_entity_poly.pdbx_strand_id
1 'polypeptide(L)'
;LGQGIIETDTSSNELCQGDSSGAALEMQTDSEELLHAGIAVAERAWKKFTEGTSWSADTPELVVTHQVGKAHTNALFEAVGLDPAKNFSTFETLGNVGSVSLPITYAMAREQGLAPSGKSTLLMGIGSGLSAIIHSLTN
;
A
#
# COMPACT_ATOMS: atom_id res chain seq x y z
N LEU A 1 2.65 15.18 -13.13
CA LEU A 1 1.67 14.70 -12.13
C LEU A 1 1.27 13.31 -12.59
N GLY A 2 1.30 12.31 -11.71
CA GLY A 2 1.01 10.93 -12.11
C GLY A 2 -0.48 10.59 -12.10
N GLN A 3 -0.79 9.30 -12.23
CA GLN A 3 -2.14 8.76 -12.31
C GLN A 3 -2.45 7.94 -11.05
N GLY A 4 -3.71 7.89 -10.62
CA GLY A 4 -4.07 7.09 -9.45
C GLY A 4 -5.47 6.51 -9.51
N ILE A 5 -5.64 5.38 -8.83
CA ILE A 5 -6.89 4.65 -8.65
C ILE A 5 -7.09 4.40 -7.16
N ILE A 6 -8.35 4.45 -6.73
CA ILE A 6 -8.78 4.06 -5.40
C ILE A 6 -9.85 3.00 -5.56
N GLU A 7 -9.74 1.93 -4.77
CA GLU A 7 -10.76 0.90 -4.65
C GLU A 7 -11.13 0.68 -3.20
N THR A 8 -12.38 0.30 -2.97
CA THR A 8 -12.91 0.09 -1.63
C THR A 8 -13.78 -1.16 -1.57
N ASP A 9 -13.89 -1.71 -0.37
CA ASP A 9 -14.80 -2.81 -0.06
C ASP A 9 -15.25 -2.72 1.39
N THR A 10 -16.54 -2.52 1.60
CA THR A 10 -17.09 -2.39 2.95
C THR A 10 -17.68 -3.69 3.49
N SER A 11 -17.62 -4.78 2.72
CA SER A 11 -18.22 -6.07 3.12
C SER A 11 -17.54 -6.70 4.34
N SER A 12 -16.27 -6.37 4.60
CA SER A 12 -15.49 -6.87 5.75
C SER A 12 -15.23 -5.80 6.82
N ASN A 13 -16.23 -4.96 7.10
CA ASN A 13 -16.12 -3.87 8.07
C ASN A 13 -15.98 -4.37 9.52
N GLU A 14 -16.33 -5.62 9.78
CA GLU A 14 -16.20 -6.31 11.06
C GLU A 14 -14.77 -6.70 11.43
N LEU A 15 -13.85 -6.73 10.46
CA LEU A 15 -12.47 -7.16 10.69
C LEU A 15 -11.64 -6.13 11.47
N CYS A 16 -12.08 -4.88 11.54
CA CYS A 16 -11.40 -3.83 12.30
C CYS A 16 -12.42 -2.83 12.84
N GLN A 17 -12.71 -2.92 14.15
CA GLN A 17 -13.69 -2.09 14.81
C GLN A 17 -13.11 -1.46 16.07
N GLY A 18 -13.48 -0.20 16.33
CA GLY A 18 -13.30 0.40 17.65
C GLY A 18 -14.49 0.03 18.52
N ASP A 19 -14.25 -0.57 19.68
CA ASP A 19 -15.28 -0.80 20.69
C ASP A 19 -15.44 0.45 21.54
N SER A 20 -16.69 0.94 21.66
CA SER A 20 -17.07 2.07 22.52
C SER A 20 -17.81 1.63 23.78
N SER A 21 -17.97 0.32 24.02
CA SER A 21 -18.79 -0.24 25.09
C SER A 21 -18.04 -0.50 26.40
N GLY A 22 -16.71 -0.45 26.39
CA GLY A 22 -15.84 -0.57 27.56
C GLY A 22 -15.38 0.77 28.17
N ALA A 23 -14.71 0.71 29.33
CA ALA A 23 -14.11 1.88 29.99
C ALA A 23 -12.86 2.44 29.27
N ALA A 24 -12.43 1.80 28.18
CA ALA A 24 -11.27 2.17 27.37
C ALA A 24 -11.60 2.08 25.87
N LEU A 25 -10.89 2.88 25.06
CA LEU A 25 -10.93 2.80 23.60
C LEU A 25 -10.12 1.56 23.18
N GLU A 26 -10.79 0.44 22.93
CA GLU A 26 -10.17 -0.78 22.44
C GLU A 26 -10.41 -0.95 20.94
N MET A 27 -9.34 -1.21 20.20
CA MET A 27 -9.42 -1.61 18.79
C MET A 27 -9.38 -3.13 18.72
N GLN A 28 -10.42 -3.73 18.13
CA GLN A 28 -10.46 -5.15 17.81
C GLN A 28 -10.12 -5.32 16.33
N THR A 29 -9.15 -6.18 16.03
CA THR A 29 -8.69 -6.38 14.65
C THR A 29 -8.33 -7.83 14.42
N ASP A 30 -9.03 -8.47 13.48
CA ASP A 30 -8.59 -9.73 12.89
C ASP A 30 -7.58 -9.41 11.79
N SER A 31 -6.29 -9.43 12.16
CA SER A 31 -5.23 -8.96 11.27
C SER A 31 -4.98 -9.90 10.08
N GLU A 32 -5.27 -11.19 10.21
CA GLU A 32 -5.03 -12.19 9.16
C GLU A 32 -6.10 -12.10 8.07
N GLU A 33 -7.38 -12.12 8.47
CA GLU A 33 -8.48 -11.94 7.52
C GLU A 33 -8.44 -10.53 6.89
N LEU A 34 -8.06 -9.50 7.66
CA LEU A 34 -7.91 -8.16 7.12
C LEU A 34 -6.80 -8.05 6.08
N LEU A 35 -5.71 -8.81 6.22
CA LEU A 35 -4.67 -8.92 5.21
C LEU A 35 -5.25 -9.50 3.92
N HIS A 36 -5.93 -10.64 3.98
CA HIS A 36 -6.50 -11.29 2.79
C HIS A 36 -7.52 -10.41 2.08
N ALA A 37 -8.45 -9.81 2.84
CA ALA A 37 -9.43 -8.88 2.29
C ALA A 37 -8.73 -7.65 1.67
N GLY A 38 -7.67 -7.15 2.31
CA GLY A 38 -6.86 -6.02 1.83
C GLY A 38 -6.18 -6.30 0.49
N ILE A 39 -5.55 -7.47 0.37
CA ILE A 39 -4.93 -7.91 -0.88
C ILE A 39 -5.96 -8.03 -2.00
N ALA A 40 -7.13 -8.60 -1.73
CA ALA A 40 -8.19 -8.73 -2.74
C ALA A 40 -8.68 -7.36 -3.26
N VAL A 41 -8.74 -6.32 -2.42
CA VAL A 41 -9.06 -4.96 -2.85
C VAL A 41 -7.92 -4.38 -3.68
N ALA A 42 -6.67 -4.61 -3.28
CA ALA A 42 -5.49 -4.12 -3.99
C ALA A 42 -5.32 -4.77 -5.37
N GLU A 43 -5.64 -6.05 -5.54
CA GLU A 43 -5.64 -6.73 -6.84
C GLU A 43 -6.65 -6.09 -7.81
N ARG A 44 -7.87 -5.77 -7.32
CA ARG A 44 -8.87 -5.06 -8.12
C ARG A 44 -8.41 -3.65 -8.50
N ALA A 45 -7.77 -2.95 -7.56
CA ALA A 45 -7.19 -1.64 -7.81
C ALA A 45 -6.08 -1.72 -8.87
N TRP A 46 -5.21 -2.72 -8.77
CA TRP A 46 -4.09 -2.94 -9.69
C TRP A 46 -4.59 -3.27 -11.08
N LYS A 47 -5.56 -4.18 -11.19
CA LYS A 47 -6.21 -4.48 -12.47
C LYS A 47 -6.77 -3.22 -13.12
N LYS A 48 -7.58 -2.43 -12.40
CA LYS A 48 -8.14 -1.18 -12.94
C LYS A 48 -7.08 -0.15 -13.31
N PHE A 49 -6.01 -0.07 -12.51
CA PHE A 49 -4.88 0.82 -12.77
C PHE A 49 -4.14 0.43 -14.05
N THR A 50 -3.82 -0.85 -14.24
CA THR A 50 -3.13 -1.34 -15.44
C THR A 50 -4.03 -1.29 -16.69
N GLU A 51 -5.34 -1.51 -16.56
CA GLU A 51 -6.31 -1.34 -17.67
C GLU A 51 -6.51 0.13 -18.07
N GLY A 52 -6.45 1.05 -17.10
CA GLY A 52 -6.66 2.48 -17.30
C GLY A 52 -5.40 3.28 -17.66
N THR A 53 -4.24 2.64 -17.68
CA THR A 53 -2.93 3.30 -17.88
C THR A 53 -2.04 2.47 -18.79
N SER A 54 -0.82 2.94 -19.08
CA SER A 54 0.19 2.16 -19.78
C SER A 54 1.12 1.38 -18.84
N TRP A 55 0.78 1.30 -17.54
CA TRP A 55 1.60 0.61 -16.56
C TRP A 55 1.34 -0.89 -16.56
N SER A 56 2.41 -1.65 -16.37
CA SER A 56 2.40 -3.08 -16.06
C SER A 56 3.26 -3.34 -14.82
N ALA A 57 3.38 -4.60 -14.40
CA ALA A 57 4.27 -4.97 -13.30
C ALA A 57 5.76 -4.68 -13.58
N ASP A 58 6.13 -4.54 -14.86
CA ASP A 58 7.50 -4.22 -15.26
C ASP A 58 7.81 -2.72 -15.24
N THR A 59 6.78 -1.86 -15.34
CA THR A 59 6.95 -0.40 -15.47
C THR A 59 7.57 0.28 -14.25
N PRO A 60 7.20 -0.03 -12.99
CA PRO A 60 7.82 0.62 -11.84
C PRO A 60 9.32 0.33 -11.80
N GLU A 61 10.11 1.35 -11.51
CA GLU A 61 11.54 1.25 -11.19
C GLU A 61 11.78 1.41 -9.67
N LEU A 62 10.76 1.86 -8.95
CA LEU A 62 10.68 1.96 -7.51
C LEU A 62 9.24 1.70 -7.08
N VAL A 63 9.07 0.92 -6.02
CA VAL A 63 7.78 0.68 -5.39
C VAL A 63 7.89 1.06 -3.92
N VAL A 64 6.89 1.78 -3.42
CA VAL A 64 6.77 2.17 -2.01
C VAL A 64 5.39 1.76 -1.53
N THR A 65 5.32 0.93 -0.50
CA THR A 65 4.05 0.47 0.07
C THR A 65 3.71 1.15 1.39
N HIS A 66 2.47 1.01 1.85
CA HIS A 66 2.19 1.17 3.27
C HIS A 66 3.07 0.19 4.08
N GLN A 67 3.58 0.65 5.23
CA GLN A 67 4.59 -0.05 6.03
C GLN A 67 3.91 -0.81 7.19
N VAL A 68 3.09 -1.82 6.88
CA VAL A 68 2.39 -2.63 7.91
C VAL A 68 3.31 -3.72 8.47
N GLY A 69 4.06 -4.36 7.58
CA GLY A 69 5.03 -5.39 7.92
C GLY A 69 5.46 -6.17 6.68
N LYS A 70 6.64 -6.82 6.77
CA LYS A 70 7.26 -7.52 5.64
C LYS A 70 6.35 -8.58 5.00
N ALA A 71 5.58 -9.32 5.80
CA ALA A 71 4.63 -10.31 5.29
C ALA A 71 3.53 -9.67 4.43
N HIS A 72 3.02 -8.50 4.83
CA HIS A 72 1.98 -7.79 4.08
C HIS A 72 2.52 -7.28 2.74
N THR A 73 3.72 -6.68 2.76
CA THR A 73 4.38 -6.22 1.55
C THR A 73 4.66 -7.38 0.59
N ASN A 74 5.17 -8.51 1.09
CA ASN A 74 5.42 -9.68 0.24
C ASN A 74 4.14 -10.23 -0.39
N ALA A 75 3.07 -10.39 0.40
CA ALA A 75 1.77 -10.87 -0.09
C ALA A 75 1.20 -9.94 -1.17
N LEU A 76 1.33 -8.61 -1.00
CA LEU A 76 0.93 -7.64 -2.01
C LEU A 76 1.73 -7.81 -3.29
N PHE A 77 3.06 -7.88 -3.21
CA PHE A 77 3.91 -8.02 -4.39
C PHE A 77 3.62 -9.31 -5.15
N GLU A 78 3.43 -10.41 -4.44
CA GLU A 78 3.05 -11.70 -5.03
C GLU A 78 1.71 -11.61 -5.76
N ALA A 79 0.69 -11.04 -5.13
CA ALA A 79 -0.66 -10.92 -5.70
C ALA A 79 -0.70 -10.07 -6.98
N VAL A 80 0.10 -8.99 -7.04
CA VAL A 80 0.11 -8.08 -8.21
C VAL A 80 1.26 -8.34 -9.19
N GLY A 81 2.09 -9.35 -8.93
CA GLY A 81 3.21 -9.75 -9.78
C GLY A 81 4.38 -8.76 -9.82
N LEU A 82 4.56 -7.94 -8.78
CA LEU A 82 5.65 -6.97 -8.71
C LEU A 82 6.96 -7.62 -8.23
N ASP A 83 8.08 -7.14 -8.75
CA ASP A 83 9.42 -7.58 -8.32
C ASP A 83 9.78 -6.99 -6.94
N PRO A 84 9.95 -7.83 -5.89
CA PRO A 84 10.30 -7.37 -4.54
C PRO A 84 11.61 -6.58 -4.46
N ALA A 85 12.53 -6.75 -5.42
CA ALA A 85 13.79 -5.99 -5.47
C ALA A 85 13.57 -4.50 -5.75
N LYS A 86 12.39 -4.11 -6.28
CA LYS A 86 12.02 -2.71 -6.53
C LYS A 86 11.45 -2.01 -5.30
N ASN A 87 11.19 -2.75 -4.21
CA ASN A 87 10.61 -2.19 -2.99
C ASN A 87 11.64 -1.35 -2.20
N PHE A 88 11.24 -0.16 -1.79
CA PHE A 88 11.95 0.60 -0.76
C PHE A 88 11.11 0.64 0.53
N SER A 89 11.69 0.14 1.61
CA SER A 89 11.05 -0.03 2.91
C SER A 89 11.69 0.87 3.97
N THR A 90 10.86 1.41 4.86
CA THR A 90 11.29 2.06 6.11
C THR A 90 10.69 1.37 7.33
N PHE A 91 9.96 0.27 7.15
CA PHE A 91 9.35 -0.49 8.23
C PHE A 91 10.38 -0.94 9.29
N GLU A 92 11.60 -1.28 8.86
CA GLU A 92 12.68 -1.74 9.75
C GLU A 92 13.16 -0.66 10.74
N THR A 93 12.97 0.62 10.41
CA THR A 93 13.45 1.76 11.21
C THR A 93 12.34 2.58 11.83
N LEU A 94 11.21 2.73 11.13
CA LEU A 94 10.08 3.56 11.56
C LEU A 94 8.87 2.74 12.02
N GLY A 95 8.81 1.44 11.68
CA GLY A 95 7.62 0.62 11.91
C GLY A 95 6.42 1.09 11.11
N ASN A 96 5.22 0.74 11.59
CA ASN A 96 3.97 1.21 11.02
C ASN A 96 3.59 2.59 11.59
N VAL A 97 3.69 3.62 10.76
CA VAL A 97 3.33 5.02 11.10
C VAL A 97 2.03 5.46 10.42
N GLY A 98 1.15 4.50 10.10
CA GLY A 98 -0.17 4.76 9.52
C GLY A 98 -0.09 5.43 8.16
N SER A 99 -0.96 6.42 7.92
CA SER A 99 -1.09 7.13 6.64
C SER A 99 0.18 7.84 6.17
N VAL A 100 1.07 8.21 7.10
CA VAL A 100 2.34 8.88 6.79
C VAL A 100 3.37 7.92 6.16
N SER A 101 3.16 6.61 6.26
CA SER A 101 4.09 5.58 5.78
C SER A 101 4.50 5.76 4.32
N LEU A 102 3.55 6.05 3.42
CA LEU A 102 3.84 6.27 1.99
C LEU A 102 4.68 7.54 1.76
N PRO A 103 4.22 8.75 2.15
CA PRO A 103 4.97 9.97 1.86
C PRO A 103 6.34 10.01 2.55
N ILE A 104 6.47 9.53 3.79
CA ILE A 104 7.77 9.55 4.48
C ILE A 104 8.77 8.57 3.85
N THR A 105 8.31 7.36 3.47
CA THR A 105 9.16 6.37 2.80
C THR A 105 9.62 6.88 1.43
N TYR A 106 8.72 7.49 0.66
CA TYR A 106 9.09 8.11 -0.62
C TYR A 106 10.06 9.29 -0.44
N ALA A 107 9.84 10.15 0.56
CA ALA A 107 10.76 11.26 0.87
C ALA A 107 12.16 10.75 1.25
N MET A 108 12.26 9.71 2.06
CA MET A 108 13.55 9.09 2.40
C MET A 108 14.21 8.45 1.17
N ALA A 109 13.45 7.80 0.29
CA ALA A 109 13.98 7.28 -0.98
C ALA A 109 14.56 8.41 -1.86
N ARG A 110 13.89 9.57 -1.89
CA ARG A 110 14.35 10.78 -2.58
C ARG A 110 15.66 11.29 -2.01
N GLU A 111 15.74 11.42 -0.69
CA GLU A 111 16.95 11.88 0.01
C GLU A 111 18.15 10.95 -0.21
N GLN A 112 17.90 9.64 -0.36
CA GLN A 112 18.94 8.64 -0.67
C GLN A 112 19.30 8.56 -2.16
N GLY A 113 18.69 9.38 -3.02
CA GLY A 113 18.93 9.35 -4.46
C GLY A 113 18.34 8.12 -5.18
N LEU A 114 17.47 7.36 -4.52
CA LEU A 114 16.81 6.18 -5.08
C LEU A 114 15.57 6.52 -5.92
N ALA A 115 15.08 7.76 -5.82
CA ALA A 115 13.90 8.24 -6.54
C ALA A 115 14.18 9.52 -7.37
N PRO A 116 15.21 9.60 -8.22
CA PRO A 116 15.52 10.82 -8.99
C PRO A 116 14.34 11.27 -9.87
N SER A 117 14.37 12.52 -10.34
CA SER A 117 13.33 13.04 -11.25
C SER A 117 13.22 12.15 -12.49
N GLY A 118 11.99 11.88 -12.92
CA GLY A 118 11.66 11.04 -14.06
C GLY A 118 11.64 9.54 -13.73
N LYS A 119 12.05 9.12 -12.52
CA LYS A 119 12.01 7.70 -12.14
C LYS A 119 10.57 7.25 -11.94
N SER A 120 10.18 6.20 -12.65
CA SER A 120 8.84 5.63 -12.58
C SER A 120 8.61 4.99 -11.22
N THR A 121 7.90 5.68 -10.34
CA THR A 121 7.64 5.23 -8.97
C THR A 121 6.17 4.86 -8.79
N LEU A 122 5.92 3.73 -8.12
CA LEU A 122 4.58 3.30 -7.74
C LEU A 122 4.40 3.41 -6.23
N LEU A 123 3.35 4.10 -5.79
CA LEU A 123 2.92 4.17 -4.40
C LEU A 123 1.68 3.28 -4.22
N MET A 124 1.70 2.39 -3.23
CA MET A 124 0.58 1.47 -2.96
C MET A 124 0.21 1.47 -1.47
N GLY A 125 -1.00 1.92 -1.15
CA GLY A 125 -1.50 1.97 0.23
C GLY A 125 -2.73 1.09 0.40
N ILE A 126 -2.81 0.35 1.51
CA ILE A 126 -4.00 -0.40 1.91
C ILE A 126 -4.30 -0.02 3.36
N GLY A 127 -5.56 0.28 3.68
CA GLY A 127 -6.00 0.65 5.03
C GLY A 127 -7.27 -0.09 5.44
N SER A 128 -7.48 -0.20 6.77
CA SER A 128 -8.68 -0.79 7.38
C SER A 128 -9.94 0.06 7.10
N GLY A 129 -11.09 -0.61 6.90
CA GLY A 129 -12.33 -0.01 6.37
C GLY A 129 -12.57 -0.32 4.88
N LEU A 130 -12.10 -1.48 4.43
CA LEU A 130 -11.07 -1.65 3.41
C LEU A 130 -11.02 -0.66 2.24
N SER A 131 -9.85 -0.07 2.07
CA SER A 131 -9.52 0.81 0.94
C SER A 131 -8.10 0.55 0.45
N ALA A 132 -7.91 0.51 -0.86
CA ALA A 132 -6.61 0.46 -1.51
C ALA A 132 -6.43 1.66 -2.44
N ILE A 133 -5.24 2.27 -2.42
CA ILE A 133 -4.82 3.31 -3.34
C ILE A 133 -3.58 2.87 -4.10
N ILE A 134 -3.57 3.14 -5.39
CA ILE A 134 -2.42 2.96 -6.27
C ILE A 134 -2.16 4.30 -6.96
N HIS A 135 -0.93 4.80 -6.90
CA HIS A 135 -0.57 6.08 -7.51
C HIS A 135 0.81 6.01 -8.16
N SER A 136 0.90 6.38 -9.44
CA SER A 136 2.18 6.54 -10.12
C SER A 136 2.76 7.92 -9.91
N LEU A 137 4.10 8.01 -10.00
CA LEU A 137 4.86 9.26 -10.07
C LEU A 137 5.91 9.12 -11.17
N THR A 138 5.98 10.11 -12.07
CA THR A 138 6.92 10.12 -13.21
C THR A 138 7.58 11.50 -13.42
N ASN A 139 7.54 12.37 -12.41
CA ASN A 139 8.10 13.73 -12.48
C ASN A 139 9.61 13.73 -12.27
#